data_AF-A0A2I3GC89-F1
#
_entry.id   AF-A0A2I3GC89-F1
#
_cell.length_a   1.000
_cell.length_b   1.000
_cell.length_c   1.000
_cell.angle_alpha   90.00
_cell.angle_beta   90.00
_cell.angle_gamma   90.00
#
_symmetry.space_group_name_H-M   'P 1'
#
loop_
_entity.id
_entity.type
_entity.pdbx_description
1 polymer ?
#
loop_
_entity_poly.entity_id
_entity_poly.type
_entity_poly.pdbx_seq_one_letter_code
_entity_poly.pdbx_strand_id
1 'polypeptide(L)' 'MIRKEAYVHKSLMEELKRIIDDSEITKEDDALWPPPDRAAHISFTTSKIGSVIDVNQSKDPEGL' A
#
# COMPACT_ATOMS: atom_id res chain seq x y z
N MET A 1 -9.43 -11.01 -20.58
CA MET A 1 -8.16 -10.65 -19.94
C MET A 1 -7.62 -9.40 -20.62
N ILE A 2 -7.36 -8.32 -19.89
CA ILE A 2 -6.80 -7.07 -20.45
C ILE A 2 -5.36 -6.93 -19.95
N ARG A 3 -4.41 -6.74 -20.87
CA ARG A 3 -2.99 -6.52 -20.57
C ARG A 3 -2.50 -5.31 -21.39
N LYS A 4 -1.87 -4.34 -20.73
CA LYS A 4 -1.32 -3.13 -21.37
C LYS A 4 0.07 -2.83 -20.82
N GLU A 5 0.94 -2.34 -21.68
CA GLU A 5 2.30 -1.93 -21.36
C GLU A 5 2.55 -0.55 -21.98
N ALA A 6 3.27 0.32 -21.28
CA ALA A 6 3.63 1.64 -21.74
C ALA A 6 4.95 2.09 -21.09
N TYR A 7 5.68 2.95 -21.80
CA TYR A 7 6.85 3.64 -21.25
C TYR A 7 6.42 4.96 -20.63
N VAL A 8 7.02 5.32 -19.51
CA VAL A 8 6.75 6.56 -18.79
C VAL A 8 7.97 7.46 -18.82
N HIS A 9 7.73 8.77 -18.78
CA HIS A 9 8.80 9.76 -18.69
C HIS A 9 9.47 9.73 -17.31
N LYS A 10 10.75 10.11 -17.22
CA LYS A 10 11.52 10.12 -15.97
C LYS A 10 10.85 10.94 -14.86
N SER A 11 10.21 12.06 -15.20
CA SER A 11 9.51 12.91 -14.23
C SER A 11 8.38 12.18 -13.50
N LEU A 12 7.71 11.22 -14.16
CA LEU A 12 6.68 10.40 -13.51
C LEU A 12 7.30 9.42 -12.51
N MET A 13 8.50 8.91 -12.78
CA MET A 13 9.23 8.06 -11.84
C MET A 13 9.72 8.84 -10.62
N GLU A 14 10.12 10.10 -10.80
CA GLU A 14 10.55 10.98 -9.70
C GLU A 14 9.36 11.36 -8.81
N GLU A 15 8.21 11.69 -9.41
CA GLU A 15 7.00 11.99 -8.65
C GLU A 15 6.47 10.78 -7.90
N LEU A 16 6.51 9.59 -8.50
CA LEU A 16 6.13 8.35 -7.81
C LEU A 16 6.99 8.11 -6.56
N LYS A 17 8.30 8.37 -6.65
CA LYS A 17 9.20 8.28 -5.49
C LYS A 17 8.84 9.29 -4.41
N ARG A 18 8.59 10.55 -4.80
CA ARG A 18 8.15 11.60 -3.87
C ARG A 18 6.90 11.17 -3.09
N ILE A 19 5.90 10.60 -3.76
CA ILE A 19 4.67 10.12 -3.11
C ILE A 19 4.96 9.01 -2.10
N ILE A 20 5.85 8.06 -2.42
CA ILE A 20 6.24 6.97 -1.53
C ILE A 20 7.02 7.49 -0.31
N ASP A 21 7.92 8.44 -0.53
CA ASP A 21 8.74 9.02 0.52
C ASP A 21 7.88 9.88 1.46
N ASP A 22 6.99 10.72 0.91
CA ASP A 22 6.06 11.58 1.65
C ASP A 22 5.04 10.77 2.46
N SER A 23 4.66 9.56 2.00
CA SER A 23 3.71 8.71 2.72
C SER A 23 4.35 7.92 3.86
N GLU A 24 5.67 7.93 3.98
CA GLU A 24 6.46 7.18 4.98
C GLU A 24 6.17 5.68 5.06
N ILE A 25 5.48 5.10 4.08
CA ILE A 25 4.98 3.71 4.07
C ILE A 25 6.10 2.66 4.20
N THR A 26 7.33 3.05 3.91
CA THR A 26 8.52 2.22 4.08
C THR A 26 8.91 1.99 5.55
N LYS A 27 8.31 2.74 6.47
CA LYS A 27 8.51 2.62 7.92
C LYS A 27 7.41 1.78 8.60
N GLU A 28 6.33 1.47 7.90
CA GLU A 28 5.20 0.69 8.43
C GLU A 28 5.49 -0.82 8.40
N ASP A 29 4.92 -1.56 9.35
CA ASP A 29 5.01 -3.02 9.48
C ASP A 29 3.61 -3.64 9.52
N ASP A 30 3.34 -4.56 8.60
CA ASP A 30 2.03 -5.20 8.44
C ASP A 30 1.79 -6.37 9.40
N ALA A 31 2.69 -6.63 10.35
CA ALA A 31 2.57 -7.68 11.35
C ALA A 31 1.26 -7.67 12.14
N LEU A 32 0.61 -6.51 12.29
CA LEU A 32 -0.66 -6.34 12.99
C LEU A 32 -1.87 -6.21 12.04
N TRP A 33 -1.64 -6.21 10.74
CA TRP A 33 -2.70 -6.07 9.75
C TRP A 33 -3.47 -7.39 9.58
N PRO A 34 -4.72 -7.35 9.09
CA PRO A 34 -5.49 -8.57 8.84
C PRO A 34 -4.75 -9.49 7.87
N PRO A 35 -4.49 -10.76 8.22
CA PRO A 35 -3.52 -11.58 7.50
C PRO A 35 -3.93 -11.90 6.05
N PRO A 36 -2.97 -11.88 5.11
CA PRO A 36 -3.11 -12.48 3.78
C PRO A 36 -3.41 -13.98 3.82
N ASP A 37 -4.02 -14.50 2.75
CA ASP A 37 -3.98 -15.94 2.46
C ASP A 37 -2.57 -16.43 1.99
N ARG A 38 -1.66 -15.55 1.53
CA ARG A 38 -0.24 -15.87 1.14
C ARG A 38 0.71 -14.64 1.20
N ALA A 39 1.97 -14.81 1.65
CA ALA A 39 2.92 -13.71 1.96
C ALA A 39 4.29 -13.76 1.20
N ALA A 40 4.96 -12.60 1.04
CA ALA A 40 6.35 -12.38 0.57
C ALA A 40 6.99 -11.09 1.17
N HIS A 41 8.26 -10.78 0.88
CA HIS A 41 9.09 -9.73 1.52
C HIS A 41 8.56 -8.29 1.28
N ILE A 42 8.20 -7.58 2.36
CA ILE A 42 7.33 -6.37 2.44
C ILE A 42 6.12 -6.49 1.50
N SER A 43 5.16 -7.31 1.93
CA SER A 43 3.95 -7.65 1.20
C SER A 43 2.73 -7.30 2.03
N PHE A 44 2.41 -6.02 2.08
CA PHE A 44 1.15 -5.55 2.64
C PHE A 44 -0.02 -6.32 2.05
N THR A 45 -0.67 -7.12 2.88
CA THR A 45 -1.95 -7.72 2.49
C THR A 45 -2.99 -7.38 3.52
N THR A 46 -4.07 -6.81 3.03
CA THR A 46 -5.24 -6.45 3.83
C THR A 46 -6.50 -6.85 3.08
N SER A 47 -7.61 -6.97 3.80
CA SER A 47 -8.93 -7.16 3.18
C SER A 47 -9.37 -5.89 2.46
N LYS A 48 -10.39 -5.98 1.58
CA LYS A 48 -10.94 -4.80 0.92
C LYS A 48 -11.44 -3.79 1.96
N ILE A 49 -10.82 -2.61 1.99
CA ILE A 49 -11.26 -1.47 2.79
C ILE A 49 -12.44 -0.82 2.06
N GLY A 50 -13.61 -0.77 2.70
CA GLY A 50 -14.84 -0.23 2.11
C GLY A 50 -15.03 1.26 2.38
N SER A 51 -14.51 1.76 3.49
CA SER A 51 -14.61 3.15 3.91
C SER A 51 -13.53 3.54 4.94
N VAL A 52 -13.41 4.84 5.20
CA VAL A 52 -12.53 5.38 6.27
C VAL A 52 -12.96 4.90 7.67
N ILE A 53 -14.22 4.51 7.85
CA ILE A 53 -14.69 3.94 9.12
C ILE A 53 -13.99 2.61 9.40
N ASP A 54 -13.74 1.81 8.35
CA ASP A 54 -13.08 0.50 8.48
C ASP A 54 -11.61 0.67 8.90
N VAL A 55 -10.96 1.75 8.43
CA VAL A 55 -9.60 2.13 8.84
C VAL A 55 -9.59 2.53 10.32
N ASN A 56 -10.48 3.43 10.73
CA ASN A 56 -10.57 3.92 12.11
C ASN A 56 -10.91 2.83 13.14
N GLN A 57 -11.58 1.76 12.72
CA GLN A 57 -11.92 0.60 13.55
C GLN A 57 -10.88 -0.53 13.49
N SER A 58 -9.85 -0.38 12.65
CA SER A 58 -8.77 -1.34 12.57
C SER A 58 -7.88 -1.28 13.82
N LYS A 59 -7.03 -2.29 13.97
CA LYS A 59 -6.08 -2.36 15.10
C LYS A 59 -4.88 -1.43 14.92
N ASP A 60 -4.70 -0.90 13.71
CA ASP A 60 -3.61 -0.01 13.34
C ASP A 60 -4.13 1.10 12.41
N PRO A 61 -4.94 2.03 12.94
CA PRO A 61 -5.58 3.07 12.14
C PRO A 61 -4.61 4.17 11.66
N GLU A 62 -3.37 4.19 12.18
CA GLU A 62 -2.33 5.11 11.71
C GLU A 62 -1.47 4.49 10.60
N GLY A 63 -1.27 3.15 10.62
CA GLY A 63 -0.58 2.44 9.55
C GLY A 63 -1.45 2.06 8.34
N LEU A 64 -2.77 1.86 8.51
CA LEU A 64 -3.75 1.61 7.42
C LEU A 64 -4.25 2.88 6.75
#